data_AF-A0A926X0R2-F1
#
_entry.id   AF-A0A926X0R2-F1
#
_cell.length_a   1.000
_cell.length_b   1.000
_cell.length_c   1.000
_cell.angle_alpha   90.00
_cell.angle_beta   90.00
_cell.angle_gamma   90.00
#
_symmetry.space_group_name_H-M   'P 1'
#
loop_
_entity.id
_entity.type
_entity.pdbx_description
1 polymer ?
#
loop_
_entity_poly.entity_id
_entity_poly.type
_entity_poly.pdbx_seq_one_letter_code
_entity_poly.pdbx_strand_id
1 'polypeptide(L)'
;MQLQIECNRALSQKQFCLICNHFFEPTEAKVIICNDQGDAFGEACPQCLGKGFNWLSGRFEQLLSHPQKREGIHFPRNRKVPAGV
;
A
#
# COMPACT_ATOMS: atom_id res chain seq x y z
N MET A 1 10.11 -4.18 -5.48
CA MET A 1 8.88 -3.93 -4.69
C MET A 1 8.62 -5.13 -3.78
N GLN A 2 8.15 -4.89 -2.55
CA GLN A 2 7.72 -5.91 -1.61
C GLN A 2 6.28 -5.68 -1.14
N LEU A 3 5.63 -6.71 -0.61
CA LEU A 3 4.30 -6.64 0.01
C LEU A 3 4.40 -7.12 1.46
N GLN A 4 3.88 -6.31 2.39
CA GLN A 4 3.74 -6.66 3.80
C GLN A 4 2.26 -6.83 4.15
N ILE A 5 1.94 -7.87 4.91
CA ILE A 5 0.57 -8.11 5.39
C ILE A 5 0.54 -7.79 6.88
N GLU A 6 -0.35 -6.87 7.28
CA GLU A 6 -0.63 -6.61 8.69
C GLU A 6 -2.07 -7.06 8.99
N CYS A 7 -2.20 -8.09 9.81
CA CYS A 7 -3.48 -8.56 10.32
C CYS A 7 -3.82 -7.77 11.58
N ASN A 8 -4.82 -6.91 11.52
CA ASN A 8 -5.23 -6.13 12.68
C ASN A 8 -6.75 -6.18 12.80
N ARG A 9 -7.25 -6.73 13.91
CA ARG A 9 -8.70 -6.98 14.12
C ARG A 9 -9.53 -5.70 14.28
N ALA A 10 -8.87 -4.53 14.32
CA ALA A 10 -9.50 -3.21 14.48
C ALA A 10 -9.32 -2.31 13.24
N LEU A 11 -9.35 -2.89 12.04
CA LEU A 11 -9.36 -2.12 10.78
C LEU A 11 -10.77 -1.59 10.48
N SER A 12 -11.26 -0.66 11.31
CA SER A 12 -12.60 -0.06 11.15
C SER A 12 -12.58 1.27 10.39
N GLN A 13 -11.42 1.69 9.85
CA GLN A 13 -11.27 2.95 9.11
C GLN A 13 -11.13 2.68 7.61
N LYS A 14 -11.78 3.54 6.80
CA LYS A 14 -11.58 3.55 5.35
C LYS A 14 -10.10 3.74 5.03
N GLN A 15 -9.58 2.87 4.19
CA GLN A 15 -8.20 2.91 3.71
C GLN A 15 -8.12 3.48 2.31
N PHE A 16 -6.95 3.94 1.92
CA PHE A 16 -6.72 4.54 0.61
C PHE A 16 -5.79 3.65 -0.21
N CYS A 17 -6.23 3.23 -1.39
CA CYS A 17 -5.42 2.40 -2.27
C CYS A 17 -4.41 3.25 -3.04
N LEU A 18 -3.13 3.01 -2.84
CA LEU A 18 -2.04 3.69 -3.55
C LEU A 18 -2.11 3.49 -5.07
N ILE A 19 -2.56 2.31 -5.51
CA ILE A 19 -2.52 1.85 -6.90
C ILE A 19 -3.64 2.43 -7.76
N CYS A 20 -4.87 2.47 -7.22
CA CYS A 20 -6.03 2.95 -7.97
C CYS A 20 -6.61 4.28 -7.45
N ASN A 21 -6.08 4.84 -6.38
CA ASN A 21 -6.56 6.08 -5.75
C ASN A 21 -8.02 6.06 -5.28
N HIS A 22 -8.55 4.88 -4.97
CA HIS A 22 -9.87 4.74 -4.38
C HIS A 22 -9.78 4.43 -2.89
N PHE A 23 -10.71 5.01 -2.12
CA PHE A 23 -10.97 4.57 -0.77
C PHE A 23 -11.64 3.19 -0.79
N PHE A 24 -11.26 2.34 0.15
CA PHE A 24 -11.83 1.00 0.32
C PHE A 24 -12.00 0.68 1.79
N GLU A 25 -12.92 -0.23 2.08
CA GLU A 25 -13.08 -0.77 3.42
C GLU A 25 -12.18 -2.00 3.56
N PRO A 26 -11.19 -1.97 4.47
CA PRO A 26 -10.38 -3.14 4.75
C PRO A 26 -11.25 -4.21 5.41
N THR A 27 -10.93 -5.48 5.19
CA THR A 27 -11.59 -6.59 5.88
C THR A 27 -10.83 -6.91 7.17
N GLU A 28 -9.94 -7.89 7.13
CA GLU A 28 -9.25 -8.44 8.33
C GLU A 28 -7.74 -8.18 8.32
N ALA A 29 -7.20 -7.84 7.16
CA ALA A 29 -5.80 -7.54 6.96
C ALA A 29 -5.66 -6.39 5.96
N LYS A 30 -4.61 -5.61 6.14
CA LYS A 30 -4.17 -4.64 5.14
C LYS A 30 -2.89 -5.13 4.48
N VAL A 31 -2.77 -4.85 3.19
CA VAL A 31 -1.54 -5.11 2.43
C VAL A 31 -0.85 -3.78 2.17
N ILE A 32 0.36 -3.66 2.68
CA ILE A 32 1.21 -2.48 2.55
C ILE A 32 2.22 -2.75 1.44
N ILE A 33 2.31 -1.82 0.50
CA ILE A 33 3.31 -1.81 -0.56
C ILE A 33 4.58 -1.15 -0.01
N CYS A 34 5.69 -1.86 -0.09
CA CYS A 34 7.00 -1.39 0.33
C CYS A 34 7.99 -1.34 -0.84
N ASN A 35 8.99 -0.47 -0.76
CA ASN A 35 10.17 -0.59 -1.64
C ASN A 35 11.03 -1.79 -1.22
N ASP A 36 12.13 -2.01 -1.95
CA ASP A 36 13.06 -3.11 -1.66
C ASP A 36 13.87 -2.92 -0.37
N GLN A 37 13.83 -1.73 0.23
CA GLN A 37 14.44 -1.42 1.52
C GLN A 37 13.46 -1.60 2.71
N GLY A 38 12.20 -1.94 2.43
CA GLY A 38 11.15 -2.11 3.44
C GLY A 38 10.42 -0.81 3.82
N ASP A 39 10.69 0.32 3.16
CA ASP A 39 9.96 1.56 3.40
C ASP A 39 8.54 1.45 2.84
N ALA A 40 7.55 1.71 3.69
CA ALA A 40 6.15 1.67 3.32
C ALA A 40 5.74 2.88 2.46
N PHE A 41 5.09 2.61 1.31
CA PHE A 41 4.56 3.62 0.39
C PHE A 41 3.06 3.85 0.54
N GLY A 42 2.30 2.81 0.90
CA GLY A 42 0.84 2.89 1.00
C GLY A 42 0.18 1.52 0.95
N GLU A 43 -1.14 1.50 0.89
CA GLU A 43 -1.93 0.27 0.97
C GLU A 43 -2.50 -0.13 -0.40
N ALA A 44 -2.75 -1.43 -0.59
CA ALA A 44 -3.39 -1.97 -1.79
C ALA A 44 -4.77 -2.54 -1.46
N CYS A 45 -5.79 -2.14 -2.23
CA CYS A 45 -7.13 -2.70 -2.07
C CYS A 45 -7.24 -4.13 -2.63
N PRO A 46 -8.22 -4.93 -2.18
CA PRO A 46 -8.44 -6.30 -2.67
C PRO A 46 -8.58 -6.41 -4.19
N GLN A 47 -9.21 -5.43 -4.84
CA GLN A 47 -9.37 -5.41 -6.30
C GLN A 47 -8.03 -5.27 -7.04
N CYS A 48 -7.09 -4.49 -6.51
CA CYS A 48 -5.76 -4.36 -7.09
C CYS A 48 -4.91 -5.60 -6.81
N LEU A 49 -5.03 -6.17 -5.60
CA LEU A 49 -4.37 -7.42 -5.23
C LEU A 49 -4.81 -8.59 -6.12
N GLY A 50 -6.11 -8.69 -6.44
CA GLY A 50 -6.67 -9.73 -7.29
C GLY A 50 -6.15 -9.73 -8.74
N LYS A 51 -5.50 -8.64 -9.19
CA LYS A 51 -4.85 -8.58 -10.52
C LYS A 51 -3.46 -9.22 -10.55
N GLY A 52 -2.94 -9.61 -9.39
CA GLY A 52 -1.67 -10.31 -9.25
C GLY A 52 -0.46 -9.39 -9.12
N PHE A 53 0.63 -9.96 -8.60
CA PHE A 53 1.84 -9.25 -8.24
C PHE A 53 2.50 -8.54 -9.43
N ASN A 54 2.62 -9.19 -10.59
CA ASN A 54 3.28 -8.59 -11.76
C ASN A 54 2.57 -7.31 -12.23
N TRP A 55 1.23 -7.33 -12.25
CA TRP A 55 0.44 -6.14 -12.60
C TRP A 55 0.61 -5.03 -11.58
N LEU A 56 0.59 -5.36 -10.29
CA LEU A 56 0.82 -4.43 -9.19
C LEU A 56 2.20 -3.79 -9.27
N SER A 57 3.26 -4.58 -9.45
CA SER A 57 4.63 -4.11 -9.59
C SER A 57 4.77 -3.13 -10.74
N GLY A 58 4.27 -3.47 -11.93
CA GLY A 58 4.33 -2.58 -13.08
C GLY A 58 3.56 -1.26 -12.87
N ARG A 59 2.41 -1.31 -12.18
CA ARG A 59 1.68 -0.09 -11.80
C ARG A 59 2.41 0.76 -10.77
N PHE A 60 3.03 0.12 -9.78
CA PHE A 60 3.80 0.79 -8.75
C PHE A 60 5.03 1.49 -9.35
N GLU A 61 5.78 0.82 -10.22
CA GLU A 61 6.91 1.40 -10.95
C GLU A 61 6.49 2.64 -11.76
N GLN A 62 5.37 2.58 -12.48
CA GLN A 62 4.83 3.73 -13.20
C GLN A 62 4.54 4.92 -12.28
N LEU A 63 4.01 4.67 -11.08
CA LEU A 63 3.74 5.71 -10.08
C LEU A 63 5.03 6.33 -9.52
N LEU A 64 6.10 5.54 -9.40
CA LEU A 64 7.41 6.05 -8.96
C LEU A 64 8.10 6.89 -10.04
N SER A 65 8.00 6.48 -11.31
CA SER A 65 8.59 7.23 -12.43
C SER A 65 7.84 8.53 -12.74
N HIS A 66 6.53 8.57 -12.48
CA HIS A 66 5.69 9.74 -12.69
C HIS A 66 4.94 10.07 -11.40
N PRO A 67 5.59 10.74 -10.43
CA PRO A 67 4.93 11.14 -9.20
C PRO A 67 3.79 12.08 -9.52
N GLN A 68 2.56 11.56 -9.47
CA GLN A 68 1.38 12.42 -9.59
C GLN A 68 1.41 13.41 -8.41
N LYS A 69 1.24 14.71 -8.69
CA LYS A 69 1.06 15.75 -7.66
C LYS A 69 -0.17 15.40 -6.84
N ARG A 70 0.03 14.79 -5.66
CA ARG A 70 -1.05 14.44 -4.72
C ARG A 70 -1.01 15.44 -3.57
N GLU A 71 -1.77 16.53 -3.68
CA GLU A 71 -2.03 17.41 -2.54
C GLU A 71 -2.96 16.70 -1.55
N GLY A 72 -2.55 16.60 -0.28
CA GLY A 72 -3.45 16.27 0.83
C GLY A 72 -3.45 14.83 1.36
N ILE A 73 -2.71 13.88 0.77
CA ILE A 73 -2.61 12.53 1.34
C ILE A 73 -1.30 12.39 2.12
N HIS A 74 -1.41 12.58 3.44
CA HIS A 74 -0.31 12.39 4.38
C HIS A 74 -0.03 10.89 4.53
N PHE A 75 0.78 10.32 3.64
CA PHE A 75 1.42 9.04 3.92
C PHE A 75 2.36 9.26 5.09
N PRO A 76 2.22 8.56 6.23
CA PRO A 76 3.18 8.64 7.31
C PRO A 76 4.51 8.11 6.79
N ARG A 77 5.39 9.02 6.33
CA ARG A 77 6.67 8.73 5.67
C ARG A 77 7.71 8.02 6.55
N ASN A 78 7.36 7.64 7.79
CA ASN A 78 8.32 7.11 8.76
C ASN A 78 7.66 6.18 9.78
N ARG A 79 7.03 5.08 9.34
CA ARG A 79 7.04 3.89 10.19
C ARG A 79 8.21 3.02 9.73
N LYS A 80 9.37 3.19 10.39
CA LYS A 80 10.30 2.07 10.51
C LYS A 80 9.54 0.97 11.23
N VAL A 81 9.00 0.03 10.47
CA VAL A 81 8.41 -1.16 11.05
C VAL A 81 9.59 -1.99 11.54
N PRO A 82 9.69 -2.32 12.84
CA PRO A 82 10.74 -3.21 13.30
C PRO A 82 10.60 -4.54 12.57
N ALA A 83 11.72 -5.04 12.03
CA ALA A 83 11.80 -6.39 11.49
C ALA A 83 11.36 -7.36 12.60
N GLY A 84 10.17 -7.94 12.44
CA GLY A 84 9.61 -8.88 13.39
C GLY A 84 10.14 -10.28 13.14
N VAL A 85 11.06 -10.68 14.04
CA VAL A 85 11.44 -12.04 14.49
C VAL A 85 11.90 -13.05 13.44
#